data_AF-A0A6I4Z8N5-F1
#
_entry.id   AF-A0A6I4Z8N5-F1
#
_cell.length_a   1.000
_cell.length_b   1.000
_cell.length_c   1.000
_cell.angle_alpha   90.00
_cell.angle_beta   90.00
_cell.angle_gamma   90.00
#
_symmetry.space_group_name_H-M   'P 1'
#
loop_
_entity.id
_entity.type
_entity.pdbx_description
1 polymer ?
#
loop_
_entity_poly.entity_id
_entity_poly.type
_entity_poly.pdbx_seq_one_letter_code
_entity_poly.pdbx_strand_id
1 'polypeptide(L)'
;MTIKILRISDDEKMVIHDTIMQYGKVSNSVKKAREYALLLKDRIPVVMHDLNLLKECSISCLQLKNLPAVDYRQDLDGSESETMALVIGSLYSIPFQYIQQNHGKVAAEIRPSVGREITQSSSGKALFGWHTDDAFLTPEVRTDWIQLLGCHNQSHSSNYFLRLKIY
;
A
#
# COMPACT_ATOMS: atom_id res chain seq x y z
N MET A 1 -6.81 -4.75 19.04
CA MET A 1 -6.46 -4.55 17.62
C MET A 1 -7.19 -5.59 16.81
N THR A 2 -8.02 -5.17 15.86
CA THR A 2 -8.80 -6.10 15.04
C THR A 2 -8.18 -6.16 13.65
N ILE A 3 -7.66 -7.33 13.26
CA ILE A 3 -7.14 -7.60 11.91
C ILE A 3 -8.21 -8.38 11.16
N LYS A 4 -8.57 -7.92 9.96
CA LYS A 4 -9.36 -8.70 9.00
C LYS A 4 -8.46 -9.15 7.87
N ILE A 5 -8.57 -10.42 7.50
CA ILE A 5 -7.88 -10.99 6.35
C ILE A 5 -8.94 -11.26 5.30
N LEU A 6 -8.84 -10.58 4.17
CA LEU A 6 -9.69 -10.81 3.00
C LEU A 6 -8.87 -11.51 1.93
N ARG A 7 -9.31 -12.68 1.48
CA ARG A 7 -8.79 -13.29 0.26
C ARG A 7 -9.66 -12.80 -0.90
N ILE A 8 -9.07 -12.04 -1.81
CA ILE A 8 -9.74 -11.54 -3.01
C ILE A 8 -10.12 -12.73 -3.90
N SER A 9 -11.35 -12.73 -4.42
CA SER A 9 -11.83 -13.74 -5.36
C SER A 9 -11.05 -13.68 -6.66
N ASP A 10 -11.01 -14.77 -7.42
CA ASP A 10 -10.28 -14.76 -8.69
C ASP A 10 -10.91 -13.81 -9.72
N ASP A 11 -12.23 -13.60 -9.66
CA ASP A 11 -12.96 -12.62 -10.49
C ASP A 11 -12.54 -11.18 -10.16
N GLU A 12 -12.57 -10.78 -8.88
CA GLU A 12 -12.15 -9.44 -8.46
C GLU A 12 -10.66 -9.20 -8.71
N LYS A 13 -9.83 -10.24 -8.52
CA LYS A 13 -8.41 -10.20 -8.86
C LYS A 13 -8.19 -9.92 -10.34
N MET A 14 -8.92 -10.62 -11.22
CA MET A 14 -8.83 -10.42 -12.67
C MET A 14 -9.26 -9.00 -13.05
N VAL A 15 -10.35 -8.49 -12.45
CA VAL A 15 -10.79 -7.11 -12.65
C VAL A 15 -9.73 -6.08 -12.26
N ILE A 16 -9.06 -6.28 -11.11
CA ILE A 16 -7.98 -5.40 -10.65
C ILE A 16 -6.81 -5.44 -11.64
N HIS A 17 -6.38 -6.66 -12.01
CA HIS A 17 -5.29 -6.87 -12.96
C HIS A 17 -5.58 -6.18 -14.30
N ASP A 18 -6.73 -6.45 -14.91
CA ASP A 18 -7.07 -5.93 -16.22
C ASP A 18 -7.18 -4.41 -16.22
N THR A 19 -7.69 -3.82 -15.14
CA THR A 19 -7.74 -2.36 -15.01
C THR A 19 -6.32 -1.77 -14.94
N ILE A 20 -5.43 -2.36 -14.17
CA ILE A 20 -4.05 -1.86 -14.06
C ILE A 20 -3.31 -2.00 -15.39
N MET A 21 -3.48 -3.14 -16.07
CA MET A 21 -2.84 -3.40 -17.36
C MET A 21 -3.42 -2.54 -18.49
N GLN A 22 -4.74 -2.31 -18.51
CA GLN A 22 -5.40 -1.55 -19.56
C GLN A 22 -5.07 -0.06 -19.52
N TYR A 23 -5.07 0.53 -18.32
CA TYR A 23 -4.92 1.98 -18.18
C TYR A 23 -3.46 2.43 -17.99
N GLY A 24 -2.55 1.49 -17.75
CA GLY A 24 -1.11 1.72 -17.75
C GLY A 24 -0.61 2.50 -16.55
N LYS A 25 0.62 3.04 -16.69
CA LYS A 25 1.37 3.64 -15.58
C LYS A 25 0.74 4.94 -15.10
N VAL A 26 0.58 5.08 -13.78
CA VAL A 26 0.12 6.35 -13.17
C VAL A 26 1.24 7.38 -13.01
N SER A 27 2.52 6.97 -13.03
CA SER A 27 3.71 7.84 -12.97
C SER A 27 3.62 8.91 -11.87
N ASN A 28 3.48 8.48 -10.61
CA ASN A 28 3.32 9.34 -9.43
C ASN A 28 2.05 10.24 -9.43
N SER A 29 1.13 10.07 -10.38
CA SER A 29 -0.08 10.87 -10.46
C SER A 29 -1.21 10.29 -9.60
N VAL A 30 -1.39 10.87 -8.41
CA VAL A 30 -2.53 10.57 -7.53
C VAL A 30 -3.87 10.81 -8.24
N LYS A 31 -3.95 11.83 -9.10
CA LYS A 31 -5.16 12.11 -9.89
C LYS A 31 -5.53 10.92 -10.78
N LYS A 32 -4.58 10.41 -11.59
CA LYS A 32 -4.82 9.24 -12.45
C LYS A 32 -5.14 7.99 -11.64
N ALA A 33 -4.41 7.76 -10.55
CA ALA A 33 -4.67 6.63 -9.67
C ALA A 33 -6.11 6.63 -9.12
N ARG A 34 -6.63 7.82 -8.75
CA ARG A 34 -8.02 8.00 -8.32
C ARG A 34 -9.02 7.74 -9.44
N GLU A 35 -8.73 8.19 -10.66
CA GLU A 35 -9.58 7.91 -11.82
C GLU A 35 -9.70 6.38 -12.02
N TYR A 36 -8.61 5.63 -11.92
CA TYR A 36 -8.64 4.16 -12.04
C TYR A 36 -9.33 3.48 -10.85
N ALA A 37 -9.12 4.00 -9.64
CA ALA A 37 -9.81 3.51 -8.45
C ALA A 37 -11.33 3.67 -8.56
N LEU A 38 -11.82 4.76 -9.16
CA LEU A 38 -13.25 4.95 -9.42
C LEU A 38 -13.80 3.89 -10.40
N LEU A 39 -13.03 3.48 -11.39
CA LEU A 39 -13.43 2.40 -12.32
C LEU A 39 -13.50 1.03 -11.66
N LEU A 40 -12.70 0.81 -10.61
CA LEU A 40 -12.70 -0.44 -9.83
C LEU A 40 -13.83 -0.51 -8.83
N LYS A 41 -14.19 0.62 -8.21
CA LYS A 41 -15.04 0.67 -7.01
C LYS A 41 -16.29 -0.22 -7.08
N ASP A 42 -17.01 -0.18 -8.19
CA ASP A 42 -18.27 -0.93 -8.35
C ASP A 42 -18.07 -2.37 -8.85
N ARG A 43 -16.84 -2.72 -9.25
CA ARG A 43 -16.47 -4.04 -9.81
C ARG A 43 -15.74 -4.93 -8.80
N ILE A 44 -15.38 -4.40 -7.63
CA ILE A 44 -14.77 -5.14 -6.52
C ILE A 44 -15.55 -4.93 -5.19
N PRO A 45 -16.85 -5.29 -5.16
CA PRO A 45 -17.74 -4.98 -4.04
C PRO A 45 -17.32 -5.62 -2.71
N VAL A 46 -16.66 -6.79 -2.73
CA VAL A 46 -16.22 -7.46 -1.49
C VAL A 46 -15.05 -6.70 -0.87
N VAL A 47 -14.09 -6.30 -1.71
CA VAL A 47 -12.97 -5.44 -1.27
C VAL A 47 -13.50 -4.11 -0.73
N MET A 48 -14.45 -3.49 -1.42
CA MET A 48 -15.02 -2.21 -0.99
C MET A 48 -15.78 -2.31 0.34
N HIS A 49 -16.51 -3.40 0.57
CA HIS A 49 -17.16 -3.65 1.86
C HIS A 49 -16.14 -3.63 3.01
N ASP A 50 -15.03 -4.35 2.87
CA ASP A 50 -14.01 -4.43 3.93
C ASP A 50 -13.20 -3.13 4.09
N LEU A 51 -12.97 -2.39 3.00
CA LEU A 51 -12.40 -1.05 3.07
C LEU A 51 -13.31 -0.10 3.84
N ASN A 52 -14.63 -0.20 3.68
CA ASN A 52 -15.58 0.62 4.45
C ASN A 52 -15.55 0.26 5.94
N LEU A 53 -15.42 -1.01 6.31
CA LEU A 53 -15.21 -1.42 7.71
C LEU A 53 -13.93 -0.78 8.31
N LEU A 54 -12.87 -0.63 7.50
CA LEU A 54 -11.64 0.04 7.93
C LEU A 54 -11.84 1.55 8.12
N LYS A 55 -12.64 2.21 7.26
CA LYS A 55 -13.00 3.63 7.36
C LYS A 55 -13.85 3.92 8.60
N GLU A 56 -14.82 3.06 8.86
CA GLU A 56 -15.70 3.09 10.03
C GLU A 56 -14.97 2.75 11.34
N CYS A 57 -13.68 2.38 11.26
CA CYS A 57 -12.85 1.96 12.40
C CYS A 57 -13.35 0.67 13.09
N SER A 58 -14.19 -0.11 12.43
CA SER A 58 -14.62 -1.45 12.88
C SER A 58 -13.46 -2.44 12.91
N ILE A 59 -12.45 -2.21 12.05
CA ILE A 59 -11.18 -2.93 12.04
C ILE A 59 -10.01 -1.95 12.06
N SER A 60 -8.86 -2.41 12.56
CA SER A 60 -7.64 -1.61 12.63
C SER A 60 -6.70 -1.88 11.45
N CYS A 61 -6.75 -3.09 10.90
CA CYS A 61 -5.90 -3.53 9.80
C CYS A 61 -6.70 -4.44 8.86
N LEU A 62 -6.56 -4.20 7.56
CA LEU A 62 -7.09 -5.07 6.51
C LEU A 62 -5.92 -5.66 5.72
N GLN A 63 -5.81 -6.99 5.71
CA GLN A 63 -4.86 -7.70 4.87
C GLN A 63 -5.58 -8.26 3.65
N LEU A 64 -5.31 -7.68 2.49
CA LEU A 64 -5.75 -8.20 1.20
C LEU A 64 -4.78 -9.30 0.73
N LYS A 65 -5.29 -10.52 0.56
CA LYS A 65 -4.57 -11.68 0.01
C LYS A 65 -5.07 -11.97 -1.40
N ASN A 66 -4.22 -12.60 -2.22
CA ASN A 66 -4.52 -12.94 -3.62
C ASN A 66 -4.74 -11.73 -4.53
N LEU A 67 -4.06 -10.59 -4.26
CA LEU A 67 -3.93 -9.53 -5.26
C LEU A 67 -3.20 -10.06 -6.51
N PRO A 68 -3.37 -9.41 -7.68
CA PRO A 68 -2.56 -9.71 -8.85
C PRO A 68 -1.08 -9.63 -8.50
N ALA A 69 -0.33 -10.64 -8.92
CA ALA A 69 1.10 -10.67 -8.66
C ALA A 69 1.79 -9.72 -9.63
N VAL A 70 2.59 -8.79 -9.10
CA VAL A 70 3.50 -7.97 -9.91
C VAL A 70 4.80 -8.74 -10.08
N ASP A 71 5.19 -9.05 -11.32
CA ASP A 71 6.49 -9.69 -11.57
C ASP A 71 7.61 -8.66 -11.39
N TYR A 72 8.20 -8.62 -10.20
CA TYR A 72 9.27 -7.67 -9.85
C TYR A 72 10.47 -7.72 -10.82
N ARG A 73 10.68 -8.84 -11.54
CA ARG A 73 11.77 -8.96 -12.52
C ARG A 73 11.47 -8.21 -13.80
N GLN A 74 10.19 -8.00 -14.10
CA GLN A 74 9.69 -7.27 -15.26
C GLN A 74 9.34 -5.82 -14.89
N ASP A 75 9.02 -5.57 -13.62
CA ASP A 75 8.75 -4.24 -13.06
C ASP A 75 10.02 -3.49 -12.62
N LEU A 76 11.02 -3.43 -13.50
CA LEU A 76 12.35 -2.86 -13.19
C LEU A 76 12.30 -1.37 -12.83
N ASP A 77 11.29 -0.65 -13.30
CA ASP A 77 11.06 0.76 -12.96
C ASP A 77 10.04 0.96 -11.82
N GLY A 78 9.53 -0.14 -11.25
CA GLY A 78 8.55 -0.14 -10.16
C GLY A 78 7.18 0.40 -10.56
N SER A 79 6.92 0.57 -11.86
CA SER A 79 5.73 1.27 -12.33
C SER A 79 4.43 0.50 -12.17
N GLU A 80 4.45 -0.83 -12.28
CA GLU A 80 3.26 -1.67 -12.10
C GLU A 80 2.91 -1.76 -10.61
N SER A 81 3.91 -2.03 -9.76
CA SER A 81 3.74 -2.05 -8.31
C SER A 81 3.35 -0.68 -7.76
N GLU A 82 3.95 0.41 -8.25
CA GLU A 82 3.55 1.78 -7.92
C GLU A 82 2.10 2.04 -8.34
N THR A 83 1.72 1.65 -9.55
CA THR A 83 0.34 1.82 -10.05
C THR A 83 -0.65 1.04 -9.19
N MET A 84 -0.39 -0.24 -8.93
CA MET A 84 -1.19 -1.08 -8.05
C MET A 84 -1.32 -0.43 -6.66
N ALA A 85 -0.21 0.01 -6.07
CA ALA A 85 -0.22 0.62 -4.73
C ALA A 85 -1.06 1.89 -4.71
N LEU A 86 -0.88 2.80 -5.66
CA LEU A 86 -1.60 4.07 -5.69
C LEU A 86 -3.08 3.89 -6.01
N VAL A 87 -3.44 2.97 -6.91
CA VAL A 87 -4.83 2.69 -7.28
C VAL A 87 -5.57 2.05 -6.11
N ILE A 88 -5.01 1.01 -5.49
CA ILE A 88 -5.63 0.36 -4.33
C ILE A 88 -5.72 1.32 -3.15
N GLY A 89 -4.67 2.12 -2.89
CA GLY A 89 -4.69 3.14 -1.83
C GLY A 89 -5.77 4.19 -2.06
N SER A 90 -5.99 4.57 -3.33
CA SER A 90 -7.02 5.52 -3.74
C SER A 90 -8.46 5.03 -3.54
N LEU A 91 -8.68 3.73 -3.37
CA LEU A 91 -10.00 3.18 -2.96
C LEU A 91 -10.31 3.50 -1.49
N TYR A 92 -9.27 3.60 -0.66
CA TYR A 92 -9.40 3.92 0.76
C TYR A 92 -9.49 5.43 0.99
N SER A 93 -8.46 6.18 0.61
CA SER A 93 -8.39 7.64 0.78
C SER A 93 -7.42 8.24 -0.24
N ILE A 94 -7.09 9.52 -0.14
CA ILE A 94 -6.13 10.19 -1.04
C ILE A 94 -4.70 9.84 -0.59
N PRO A 95 -3.90 9.11 -1.39
CA PRO A 95 -2.49 8.90 -1.09
C PRO A 95 -1.71 10.21 -1.15
N PHE A 96 -0.77 10.41 -0.25
CA PHE A 96 0.16 11.54 -0.26
C PHE A 96 1.53 11.10 0.27
N GLN A 97 2.52 11.98 0.14
CA GLN A 97 3.85 11.81 0.70
C GLN A 97 4.46 13.16 1.04
N TYR A 98 5.34 13.22 2.03
CA TYR A 98 6.13 14.41 2.33
C TYR A 98 7.22 14.60 1.29
N ILE A 99 7.39 15.82 0.80
CA ILE A 99 8.39 16.16 -0.24
C ILE A 99 9.81 15.75 0.17
N GLN A 100 10.11 15.81 1.48
CA GLN A 100 11.40 15.45 2.06
C GLN A 100 11.68 13.94 2.00
N GLN A 101 10.67 13.11 1.77
CA GLN A 101 10.79 11.66 1.73
C GLN A 101 10.75 11.13 0.30
N ASN A 102 11.53 10.09 0.02
CA ASN A 102 11.48 9.32 -1.23
C ASN A 102 11.58 10.18 -2.52
N HIS A 103 12.30 11.29 -2.47
CA HIS A 103 12.43 12.25 -3.58
C HIS A 103 11.08 12.77 -4.09
N GLY A 104 10.07 12.89 -3.22
CA GLY A 104 8.73 13.35 -3.57
C GLY A 104 7.87 12.30 -4.30
N LYS A 105 8.32 11.03 -4.39
CA LYS A 105 7.49 9.94 -4.88
C LYS A 105 6.44 9.55 -3.84
N VAL A 106 5.17 9.50 -4.25
CA VAL A 106 4.03 9.14 -3.40
C VAL A 106 4.10 7.67 -2.98
N ALA A 107 4.41 6.77 -3.90
CA ALA A 107 4.70 5.38 -3.57
C ALA A 107 6.19 5.20 -3.27
N ALA A 108 6.51 4.80 -2.04
CA ALA A 108 7.88 4.53 -1.61
C ALA A 108 8.28 3.08 -1.94
N GLU A 109 9.47 2.91 -2.53
CA GLU A 109 10.05 1.58 -2.67
C GLU A 109 10.75 1.18 -1.36
N ILE A 110 10.30 0.06 -0.78
CA ILE A 110 10.88 -0.50 0.44
C ILE A 110 11.67 -1.74 0.04
N ARG A 111 13.00 -1.63 0.07
CA ARG A 111 13.92 -2.75 -0.17
C ARG A 111 15.21 -2.58 0.62
N PRO A 112 15.83 -3.68 1.07
CA PRO A 112 17.16 -3.63 1.66
C PRO A 112 18.16 -2.95 0.71
N SER A 113 18.98 -2.05 1.24
CA SER A 113 20.02 -1.36 0.49
C SER A 113 21.40 -1.76 1.03
N VAL A 114 22.36 -1.92 0.11
CA VAL A 114 23.75 -2.23 0.47
C VAL A 114 24.32 -1.11 1.34
N GLY A 115 24.97 -1.47 2.45
CA GLY A 115 25.58 -0.53 3.39
C GLY A 115 24.61 0.07 4.41
N ARG A 116 23.35 -0.37 4.44
CA ARG A 116 22.33 0.07 5.42
C ARG A 116 21.77 -1.06 6.27
N GLU A 117 22.39 -2.23 6.24
CA GLU A 117 21.86 -3.48 6.80
C GLU A 117 21.53 -3.38 8.29
N ILE A 118 22.33 -2.64 9.07
CA ILE A 118 22.16 -2.49 10.52
C ILE A 118 21.25 -1.32 10.93
N THR A 119 20.70 -0.57 9.96
CA THR A 119 19.88 0.62 10.24
C THR A 119 18.46 0.24 10.63
N GLN A 120 17.86 1.02 11.54
CA GLN A 120 16.42 1.00 11.77
C GLN A 120 15.72 1.87 10.72
N SER A 121 15.71 1.41 9.47
CA SER A 121 15.03 2.07 8.36
C SER A 121 14.39 1.05 7.43
N SER A 122 13.51 1.52 6.54
CA SER A 122 12.93 0.72 5.45
C SER A 122 13.98 0.10 4.52
N SER A 123 15.22 0.60 4.56
CA SER A 123 16.36 0.09 3.78
C SER A 123 17.28 -0.87 4.55
N GLY A 124 17.00 -1.12 5.83
CA GLY A 124 17.77 -2.01 6.68
C GLY A 124 17.33 -3.48 6.64
N LYS A 125 18.11 -4.33 7.31
CA LYS A 125 17.80 -5.75 7.59
C LYS A 125 17.71 -6.04 9.08
N ALA A 126 18.08 -5.08 9.93
CA ALA A 126 17.92 -5.17 11.37
C ALA A 126 16.44 -5.26 11.75
N LEU A 127 16.17 -5.75 12.96
CA LEU A 127 14.81 -5.74 13.51
C LEU A 127 14.29 -4.30 13.54
N PHE A 128 13.23 -4.04 12.77
CA PHE A 128 12.61 -2.73 12.69
C PHE A 128 11.63 -2.57 13.86
N GLY A 129 11.95 -1.65 14.77
CA GLY A 129 11.16 -1.43 15.98
C GLY A 129 9.75 -0.93 15.67
N TRP A 130 8.81 -1.20 16.57
CA TRP A 130 7.47 -0.62 16.50
C TRP A 130 7.51 0.90 16.61
N HIS A 131 6.83 1.57 15.69
CA HIS A 131 6.69 3.02 15.68
C HIS A 131 5.39 3.40 14.97
N THR A 132 4.93 4.62 15.23
CA THR A 132 3.96 5.29 14.36
C THR A 132 4.74 6.01 13.26
N ASP A 133 4.25 5.95 12.03
CA ASP A 133 4.90 6.63 10.92
C ASP A 133 4.90 8.14 11.17
N ASP A 134 6.05 8.75 10.93
CA ASP A 134 6.31 10.17 11.18
C ASP A 134 5.91 10.66 12.58
N ALA A 135 6.23 9.87 13.62
CA ALA A 135 5.95 10.19 15.02
C ALA A 135 6.50 11.53 15.52
N PHE A 136 7.36 12.20 14.76
CA PHE A 136 7.94 13.51 15.07
C PHE A 136 7.06 14.68 14.60
N LEU A 137 6.11 14.45 13.69
CA LEU A 137 5.16 15.45 13.20
C LEU A 137 4.03 15.68 14.20
N THR A 138 3.23 16.74 14.06
CA THR A 138 2.02 16.90 14.88
C THR A 138 0.87 16.04 14.33
N PRO A 139 -0.10 15.59 15.16
CA PRO A 139 -1.18 14.72 14.70
C PRO A 139 -1.96 15.26 13.50
N GLU A 140 -2.08 16.58 13.35
CA GLU A 140 -2.83 17.24 12.28
C GLU A 140 -2.20 17.09 10.89
N VAL A 141 -0.90 16.76 10.83
CA VAL A 141 -0.17 16.61 9.57
C VAL A 141 0.41 15.21 9.39
N ARG A 142 0.21 14.31 10.35
CA ARG A 142 0.62 12.89 10.24
C ARG A 142 -0.29 12.15 9.27
N THR A 143 0.18 11.01 8.79
CA THR A 143 -0.68 10.11 8.03
C THR A 143 -1.70 9.41 8.92
N ASP A 144 -2.95 9.35 8.46
CA ASP A 144 -4.03 8.61 9.14
C ASP A 144 -3.98 7.10 8.87
N TRP A 145 -3.24 6.70 7.83
CA TRP A 145 -3.16 5.33 7.35
C TRP A 145 -1.87 5.06 6.57
N ILE A 146 -1.46 3.80 6.56
CA ILE A 146 -0.31 3.34 5.80
C ILE A 146 -0.77 2.12 5.00
N GLN A 147 -0.26 1.99 3.79
CA GLN A 147 -0.44 0.80 2.97
C GLN A 147 0.92 0.24 2.57
N LEU A 148 1.12 -1.05 2.77
CA LEU A 148 2.27 -1.78 2.25
C LEU A 148 1.79 -2.81 1.22
N LEU A 149 2.33 -2.71 0.00
CA LEU A 149 2.11 -3.68 -1.06
C LEU A 149 3.32 -4.63 -1.11
N GLY A 150 3.08 -5.92 -0.87
CA GLY A 150 4.13 -6.94 -0.97
C GLY A 150 4.34 -7.39 -2.41
N CYS A 151 5.43 -6.96 -3.04
CA CYS A 151 5.79 -7.40 -4.41
C CYS A 151 6.70 -8.63 -4.41
N HIS A 152 7.64 -8.70 -3.46
CA HIS A 152 8.60 -9.80 -3.35
C HIS A 152 8.98 -10.06 -1.89
N ASN A 153 8.85 -11.31 -1.43
CA ASN A 153 9.20 -11.71 -0.06
C ASN A 153 9.69 -13.17 0.01
N GLN A 154 10.76 -13.50 -0.71
CA GLN A 154 11.36 -14.85 -0.70
C GLN A 154 11.81 -15.32 0.70
N SER A 155 12.24 -14.39 1.56
CA SER A 155 12.68 -14.71 2.91
C SER A 155 11.54 -14.97 3.89
N HIS A 156 10.27 -14.84 3.45
CA HIS A 156 9.09 -14.93 4.30
C HIS A 156 9.18 -14.02 5.54
N SER A 157 9.75 -12.82 5.36
CA SER A 157 9.84 -11.81 6.41
C SER A 157 8.43 -11.52 6.92
N SER A 158 8.25 -11.59 8.24
CA SER A 158 6.95 -11.38 8.87
C SER A 158 6.64 -9.88 8.88
N ASN A 159 5.47 -9.52 8.35
CA ASN A 159 4.94 -8.16 8.46
C ASN A 159 3.98 -8.11 9.66
N TYR A 160 4.29 -7.25 10.62
CA TYR A 160 3.41 -6.97 11.74
C TYR A 160 2.86 -5.56 11.60
N PHE A 161 1.54 -5.39 11.66
CA PHE A 161 0.87 -4.10 11.52
C PHE A 161 0.06 -3.77 12.77
N LEU A 162 0.14 -2.51 13.21
CA LEU A 162 -0.70 -1.92 14.25
C LEU A 162 -1.16 -0.54 13.77
N ARG A 163 -2.48 -0.34 13.63
CA ARG A 163 -3.06 1.01 13.50
C ARG A 163 -3.45 1.49 14.89
N LEU A 164 -2.77 2.53 15.38
CA LEU A 164 -3.19 3.35 16.51
C LEU A 164 -3.94 4.55 15.95
N LYS A 165 -5.22 4.68 16.29
CA LYS A 165 -5.96 5.93 16.04
C LYS A 165 -5.54 6.90 17.14
N ILE A 166 -4.72 7.89 16.78
CA ILE A 166 -4.37 9.00 17.67
C ILE A 166 -5.51 10.01 17.51
N TYR A 167 -6.26 10.25 18.58
CA TYR A 167 -7.22 11.36 18.68
C TYR A 167 -6.51 12.63 19.11
#